data_AF-A0A832HBL9-F1
#
_entry.id   AF-A0A832HBL9-F1
#
_cell.length_a   1.000
_cell.length_b   1.000
_cell.length_c   1.000
_cell.angle_alpha   90.00
_cell.angle_beta   90.00
_cell.angle_gamma   90.00
#
_symmetry.space_group_name_H-M   'P 1'
#
loop_
_entity.id
_entity.type
_entity.pdbx_description
1 polymer ?
#
loop_
_entity_poly.entity_id
_entity_poly.type
_entity_poly.pdbx_seq_one_letter_code
_entity_poly.pdbx_strand_id
1 'polypeptide(L)'
;MKIPFFSGVQIAPISLIDEGMTSCLDLLQQTAAVNTLVLYPMTIYGVETNKPRLASRTAQGNTHQPRNGHYARVSFQWHPEHMDRTRLGRPEEIPGAEASGRDLVGEAAEAARSRGMKTVLRILEPCWGNAASQCIPHWNLVLSRDAAGRPQTLLSPAHPDYNHWILGIVETLCRHYPVDGFKYGYERNTPLAMTLAGTSPGTGFDETFMERARRDGLDPEAARRAYLSLHALVEELHAATASPLEGSIILVARHLLEHPELIAWDKYWYEAMEELPRLIHQLLHSIRPGLESGRHVAQGPVLYDLFDRARINYGSMAAYTDWIKPSVYPTIAGPRMHAWWIQRSLSRTFKDLSAEELLRLTYRWTGQDPDREPGASALLERGMSAASVGREIARTVAAVGGRCKVISGVGFDVPWWNEEPISVKEDARLVAGSITASMEAGADGILLSREFDEMTLPCLEAAGQAVRAAASR
;
A
#
# COMPACT_ATOMS: atom_id res chain seq x y z
N MET A 1 0.14 -0.85 -31.79
CA MET A 1 1.20 -1.77 -31.34
C MET A 1 0.71 -2.52 -30.12
N LYS A 2 0.87 -3.84 -30.05
CA LYS A 2 0.44 -4.65 -28.90
C LYS A 2 1.53 -4.62 -27.83
N ILE A 3 1.21 -4.23 -26.60
CA ILE A 3 2.15 -4.26 -25.47
C ILE A 3 2.27 -5.71 -24.98
N PRO A 4 3.48 -6.32 -24.99
CA PRO A 4 3.65 -7.75 -24.73
C PRO A 4 3.71 -8.10 -23.24
N PHE A 5 3.84 -7.11 -22.37
CA PHE A 5 3.98 -7.26 -20.92
C PHE A 5 2.80 -6.64 -20.16
N PHE A 6 2.78 -6.79 -18.83
CA PHE A 6 1.72 -6.21 -18.00
C PHE A 6 1.83 -4.68 -17.99
N SER A 7 0.83 -3.98 -18.53
CA SER A 7 0.72 -2.52 -18.48
C SER A 7 -0.62 -2.17 -17.85
N GLY A 8 -0.62 -1.92 -16.56
CA GLY A 8 -1.83 -1.74 -15.77
C GLY A 8 -2.05 -0.33 -15.27
N VAL A 9 -3.30 -0.03 -14.89
CA VAL A 9 -3.68 1.18 -14.14
C VAL A 9 -4.55 0.81 -12.95
N GLN A 10 -4.32 1.45 -11.81
CA GLN A 10 -5.21 1.34 -10.65
C GLN A 10 -6.35 2.35 -10.80
N ILE A 11 -7.59 1.88 -10.75
CA ILE A 11 -8.76 2.73 -10.98
C ILE A 11 -9.93 2.30 -10.10
N ALA A 12 -10.64 3.27 -9.56
CA ALA A 12 -11.85 3.03 -8.79
C ALA A 12 -13.09 3.08 -9.72
N PRO A 13 -14.15 2.30 -9.45
CA PRO A 13 -15.35 2.26 -10.29
C PRO A 13 -16.03 3.61 -10.43
N ILE A 14 -15.93 4.45 -9.40
CA ILE A 14 -16.32 5.86 -9.39
C ILE A 14 -15.77 6.64 -10.59
N SER A 15 -14.49 6.49 -10.92
CA SER A 15 -13.87 7.21 -12.03
C SER A 15 -14.50 6.81 -13.38
N LEU A 16 -14.94 5.55 -13.51
CA LEU A 16 -15.63 5.05 -14.70
C LEU A 16 -17.05 5.60 -14.84
N ILE A 17 -17.69 6.01 -13.73
CA ILE A 17 -18.98 6.70 -13.75
C ILE A 17 -18.77 8.16 -14.14
N ASP A 18 -17.82 8.83 -13.48
CA ASP A 18 -17.62 10.27 -13.58
C ASP A 18 -17.17 10.72 -14.98
N GLU A 19 -16.17 10.03 -15.55
CA GLU A 19 -15.61 10.37 -16.86
C GLU A 19 -16.24 9.56 -18.01
N GLY A 20 -17.06 8.56 -17.66
CA GLY A 20 -17.66 7.62 -18.60
C GLY A 20 -16.72 6.46 -18.94
N MET A 21 -17.20 5.24 -18.70
CA MET A 21 -16.41 4.01 -18.78
C MET A 21 -15.75 3.79 -20.14
N THR A 22 -16.49 3.95 -21.25
CA THR A 22 -15.96 3.81 -22.61
C THR A 22 -14.80 4.77 -22.84
N SER A 23 -15.00 6.07 -22.57
CA SER A 23 -13.99 7.11 -22.76
C SER A 23 -12.76 6.88 -21.89
N CYS A 24 -12.94 6.46 -20.64
CA CYS A 24 -11.83 6.12 -19.74
C CYS A 24 -10.98 5.00 -20.31
N LEU A 25 -11.61 3.88 -20.68
CA LEU A 25 -10.89 2.70 -21.17
C LEU A 25 -10.19 2.99 -22.51
N ASP A 26 -10.83 3.76 -23.39
CA ASP A 26 -10.23 4.17 -24.66
C ASP A 26 -9.01 5.08 -24.44
N LEU A 27 -9.12 6.07 -23.55
CA LEU A 27 -8.01 6.95 -23.16
C LEU A 27 -6.84 6.13 -22.56
N LEU A 28 -7.13 5.24 -21.62
CA LEU A 28 -6.12 4.40 -20.98
C LEU A 28 -5.40 3.51 -22.00
N GLN A 29 -6.13 2.90 -22.92
CA GLN A 29 -5.55 2.02 -23.94
C GLN A 29 -4.75 2.81 -24.99
N GLN A 30 -5.31 3.89 -25.53
CA GLN A 30 -4.72 4.64 -26.64
C GLN A 30 -3.60 5.57 -26.17
N THR A 31 -3.84 6.32 -25.11
CA THR A 31 -2.91 7.33 -24.60
C THR A 31 -1.84 6.70 -23.72
N ALA A 32 -2.23 5.98 -22.68
CA ALA A 32 -1.33 5.45 -21.65
C ALA A 32 -0.81 4.03 -21.94
N ALA A 33 -1.21 3.42 -23.07
CA ALA A 33 -0.81 2.06 -23.46
C ALA A 33 -1.14 0.98 -22.42
N VAL A 34 -2.27 1.15 -21.72
CA VAL A 34 -2.76 0.21 -20.71
C VAL A 34 -3.44 -0.99 -21.38
N ASN A 35 -3.13 -2.18 -20.90
CA ASN A 35 -3.77 -3.44 -21.29
C ASN A 35 -4.42 -4.18 -20.11
N THR A 36 -4.28 -3.69 -18.87
CA THR A 36 -4.83 -4.33 -17.68
C THR A 36 -5.49 -3.31 -16.75
N LEU A 37 -6.75 -3.55 -16.41
CA LEU A 37 -7.47 -2.79 -15.39
C LEU A 37 -7.16 -3.38 -14.02
N VAL A 38 -6.69 -2.58 -13.07
CA VAL A 38 -6.60 -2.99 -11.65
C VAL A 38 -7.69 -2.25 -10.89
N LEU A 39 -8.87 -2.86 -10.84
CA LEU A 39 -10.12 -2.25 -10.39
C LEU A 39 -10.36 -2.50 -8.90
N TYR A 40 -10.76 -1.47 -8.18
CA TYR A 40 -11.21 -1.63 -6.80
C TYR A 40 -12.69 -2.02 -6.73
N PRO A 41 -13.09 -3.07 -6.01
CA PRO A 41 -14.50 -3.48 -5.93
C PRO A 41 -15.31 -2.73 -4.85
N MET A 42 -14.64 -1.94 -4.01
CA MET A 42 -15.24 -1.17 -2.90
C MET A 42 -14.64 0.24 -2.86
N THR A 43 -15.14 1.16 -2.04
CA THR A 43 -14.58 2.52 -1.84
C THR A 43 -14.10 2.78 -0.40
N ILE A 44 -14.31 1.80 0.49
CA ILE A 44 -14.13 1.87 1.95
C ILE A 44 -12.67 1.88 2.44
N TYR A 45 -11.68 1.93 1.55
CA TYR A 45 -10.24 1.97 1.87
C TYR A 45 -9.65 3.39 1.86
N GLY A 46 -10.47 4.42 2.09
CA GLY A 46 -10.05 5.82 2.26
C GLY A 46 -10.54 6.79 1.19
N VAL A 47 -11.36 6.35 0.22
CA VAL A 47 -11.97 7.23 -0.79
C VAL A 47 -13.13 8.03 -0.16
N GLU A 48 -13.85 7.46 0.81
CA GLU A 48 -15.05 8.10 1.37
C GLU A 48 -14.80 9.09 2.50
N THR A 49 -13.70 8.99 3.26
CA THR A 49 -13.75 9.50 4.63
C THR A 49 -13.32 10.93 4.89
N ASN A 50 -12.65 11.67 4.00
CA ASN A 50 -12.25 13.05 4.34
C ASN A 50 -11.64 13.90 3.21
N LYS A 51 -11.91 13.60 1.94
CA LYS A 51 -11.37 14.44 0.87
C LYS A 51 -12.37 15.55 0.54
N PRO A 52 -12.17 16.83 0.94
CA PRO A 52 -12.70 17.91 0.13
C PRO A 52 -12.18 17.62 -1.26
N ARG A 53 -13.12 17.20 -2.11
CA ARG A 53 -12.90 16.78 -3.47
C ARG A 53 -11.91 17.76 -4.06
N LEU A 54 -10.72 17.28 -4.43
CA LEU A 54 -10.03 17.93 -5.52
C LEU A 54 -11.12 18.08 -6.57
N ALA A 55 -11.49 19.33 -6.87
CA ALA A 55 -12.13 19.67 -8.12
C ALA A 55 -11.37 18.84 -9.15
N SER A 56 -12.01 17.78 -9.61
CA SER A 56 -11.34 16.61 -10.11
C SER A 56 -10.47 17.05 -11.27
N ARG A 57 -9.16 16.90 -11.11
CA ARG A 57 -8.27 16.91 -12.26
C ARG A 57 -8.43 15.56 -12.94
N THR A 58 -9.65 15.27 -13.39
CA THR A 58 -9.87 14.15 -14.29
C THR A 58 -8.95 14.34 -15.47
N ALA A 59 -8.37 13.25 -15.96
CA ALA A 59 -7.52 13.32 -17.14
C ALA A 59 -8.26 14.01 -18.31
N GLN A 60 -9.59 13.88 -18.34
CA GLN A 60 -10.46 14.47 -19.35
C GLN A 60 -11.08 15.83 -18.96
N GLY A 61 -10.81 16.37 -17.77
CA GLY A 61 -11.34 17.66 -17.30
C GLY A 61 -12.83 17.69 -16.95
N ASN A 62 -13.54 16.56 -17.04
CA ASN A 62 -14.93 16.43 -16.60
C ASN A 62 -15.00 16.26 -15.08
N THR A 63 -15.67 17.16 -14.37
CA THR A 63 -15.87 17.03 -12.93
C THR A 63 -17.31 16.60 -12.64
N HIS A 64 -17.60 15.30 -12.71
CA HIS A 64 -18.86 14.80 -12.17
C HIS A 64 -18.75 14.79 -10.64
N GLN A 65 -19.76 15.33 -9.98
CA GLN A 65 -19.90 15.19 -8.53
C GLN A 65 -21.20 14.45 -8.26
N PRO A 66 -21.20 13.48 -7.35
CA PRO A 66 -22.39 12.69 -7.09
C PRO A 66 -23.43 13.60 -6.45
N ARG A 67 -24.69 13.42 -6.85
CA ARG A 67 -25.81 14.31 -6.47
C ARG A 67 -25.93 14.54 -4.97
N ASN A 68 -25.64 13.52 -4.16
CA ASN A 68 -25.79 13.54 -2.71
C ASN A 68 -24.47 13.54 -1.95
N GLY A 69 -23.34 13.81 -2.58
CA GLY A 69 -22.07 13.80 -1.85
C GLY A 69 -21.40 12.41 -1.72
N HIS A 70 -22.10 11.33 -2.10
CA HIS A 70 -21.67 9.96 -1.81
C HIS A 70 -21.82 9.03 -3.02
N TYR A 71 -20.86 8.10 -3.17
CA TYR A 71 -20.91 7.00 -4.12
C TYR A 71 -21.16 5.68 -3.38
N ALA A 72 -21.51 4.64 -4.13
CA ALA A 72 -21.68 3.30 -3.58
C ALA A 72 -20.39 2.80 -2.89
N ARG A 73 -20.57 2.16 -1.73
CA ARG A 73 -19.48 1.52 -0.96
C ARG A 73 -19.02 0.23 -1.59
N VAL A 74 -19.96 -0.50 -2.19
CA VAL A 74 -19.77 -1.81 -2.80
C VAL A 74 -20.25 -1.76 -4.24
N SER A 75 -19.38 -2.20 -5.16
CA SER A 75 -19.64 -2.13 -6.61
C SER A 75 -19.79 -3.50 -7.27
N PHE A 76 -20.09 -4.54 -6.49
CA PHE A 76 -20.29 -5.91 -6.94
C PHE A 76 -21.49 -6.55 -6.22
N GLN A 77 -22.00 -7.65 -6.77
CA GLN A 77 -23.07 -8.43 -6.16
C GLN A 77 -22.54 -9.25 -4.98
N TRP A 78 -23.18 -9.09 -3.83
CA TRP A 78 -22.78 -9.81 -2.62
C TRP A 78 -23.34 -11.23 -2.63
N HIS A 79 -22.52 -12.20 -2.23
CA HIS A 79 -22.88 -13.62 -2.15
C HIS A 79 -22.80 -14.10 -0.69
N PRO A 80 -23.93 -14.12 0.05
CA PRO A 80 -23.96 -14.44 1.47
C PRO A 80 -23.33 -15.81 1.80
N GLU A 81 -23.46 -16.79 0.91
CA GLU A 81 -22.91 -18.14 1.07
C GLU A 81 -21.38 -18.17 1.25
N HIS A 82 -20.67 -17.16 0.77
CA HIS A 82 -19.21 -17.04 0.93
C HIS A 82 -18.81 -16.34 2.23
N MET A 83 -19.77 -15.84 3.01
CA MET A 83 -19.53 -15.02 4.20
C MET A 83 -19.88 -15.72 5.52
N ASP A 84 -20.34 -16.97 5.46
CA ASP A 84 -20.78 -17.74 6.65
C ASP A 84 -19.69 -17.98 7.70
N ARG A 85 -18.41 -17.79 7.34
CA ARG A 85 -17.25 -18.02 8.22
C ARG A 85 -16.75 -16.77 8.93
N THR A 86 -17.45 -15.65 8.79
CA THR A 86 -17.09 -14.39 9.44
C THR A 86 -18.29 -13.76 10.11
N ARG A 87 -18.05 -13.08 11.22
CA ARG A 87 -19.02 -12.20 11.87
C ARG A 87 -19.11 -10.83 11.21
N LEU A 88 -18.19 -10.47 10.32
CA LEU A 88 -18.19 -9.18 9.64
C LEU A 88 -19.26 -9.13 8.55
N GLY A 89 -20.01 -8.04 8.51
CA GLY A 89 -21.09 -7.85 7.54
C GLY A 89 -20.65 -7.28 6.19
N ARG A 90 -21.59 -7.20 5.26
CA ARG A 90 -21.48 -6.35 4.07
C ARG A 90 -21.39 -4.89 4.53
N PRO A 91 -20.52 -4.06 3.92
CA PRO A 91 -20.54 -2.62 4.17
C PRO A 91 -21.94 -2.03 3.92
N GLU A 92 -22.48 -1.33 4.92
CA GLU A 92 -23.78 -0.66 4.84
C GLU A 92 -23.69 0.51 3.87
N GLU A 93 -24.60 0.59 2.91
CA GLU A 93 -24.64 1.67 1.93
C GLU A 93 -25.17 2.98 2.53
N ILE A 94 -24.69 4.11 2.00
CA ILE A 94 -25.27 5.42 2.35
C ILE A 94 -26.58 5.59 1.56
N PRO A 95 -27.71 5.91 2.21
CA PRO A 95 -28.98 6.14 1.52
C PRO A 95 -28.86 7.19 0.41
N GLY A 96 -29.28 6.84 -0.81
CA GLY A 96 -29.20 7.74 -1.95
C GLY A 96 -27.78 7.95 -2.51
N ALA A 97 -26.81 7.12 -2.13
CA ALA A 97 -25.50 7.09 -2.77
C ALA A 97 -25.62 6.79 -4.27
N GLU A 98 -24.82 7.49 -5.07
CA GLU A 98 -24.80 7.28 -6.51
C GLU A 98 -24.24 5.90 -6.86
N ALA A 99 -24.85 5.26 -7.86
CA ALA A 99 -24.56 3.89 -8.28
C ALA A 99 -24.79 2.80 -7.21
N SER A 100 -25.54 3.10 -6.14
CA SER A 100 -25.94 2.09 -5.16
C SER A 100 -26.71 0.94 -5.84
N GLY A 101 -26.30 -0.30 -5.55
CA GLY A 101 -26.89 -1.51 -6.13
C GLY A 101 -26.45 -1.85 -7.56
N ARG A 102 -25.61 -1.02 -8.20
CA ARG A 102 -25.09 -1.29 -9.55
C ARG A 102 -23.84 -2.17 -9.50
N ASP A 103 -23.76 -3.13 -10.43
CA ASP A 103 -22.62 -4.03 -10.57
C ASP A 103 -21.54 -3.46 -11.50
N LEU A 104 -20.82 -2.43 -11.03
CA LEU A 104 -19.79 -1.79 -11.83
C LEU A 104 -18.58 -2.71 -12.08
N VAL A 105 -18.34 -3.69 -11.21
CA VAL A 105 -17.27 -4.66 -11.42
C VAL A 105 -17.56 -5.51 -12.65
N GLY A 106 -18.77 -6.05 -12.77
CA GLY A 106 -19.21 -6.81 -13.95
C GLY A 106 -19.16 -5.97 -15.22
N GLU A 107 -19.76 -4.78 -15.17
CA GLU A 107 -19.79 -3.85 -16.32
C GLU A 107 -18.38 -3.45 -16.80
N ALA A 108 -17.48 -3.11 -15.87
CA ALA A 108 -16.11 -2.75 -16.19
C ALA A 108 -15.31 -3.93 -16.76
N ALA A 109 -15.48 -5.13 -16.20
CA ALA A 109 -14.80 -6.33 -16.68
C ALA A 109 -15.24 -6.72 -18.10
N GLU A 110 -16.52 -6.56 -18.43
CA GLU A 110 -17.04 -6.75 -19.79
C GLU A 110 -16.53 -5.69 -20.77
N ALA A 111 -16.55 -4.42 -20.37
CA ALA A 111 -16.08 -3.31 -21.18
C ALA A 111 -14.56 -3.36 -21.43
N ALA A 112 -13.77 -3.86 -20.48
CA ALA A 112 -12.34 -4.10 -20.63
C ALA A 112 -12.08 -5.27 -21.61
N ARG A 113 -12.83 -6.38 -21.46
CA ARG A 113 -12.67 -7.57 -22.31
C ARG A 113 -12.96 -7.31 -23.78
N SER A 114 -13.97 -6.50 -24.08
CA SER A 114 -14.29 -6.13 -25.47
C SER A 114 -13.15 -5.35 -26.17
N ARG A 115 -12.24 -4.76 -25.39
CA ARG A 115 -11.01 -4.08 -25.84
C ARG A 115 -9.76 -4.97 -25.80
N GLY A 116 -9.92 -6.24 -25.44
CA GLY A 116 -8.80 -7.16 -25.23
C GLY A 116 -7.95 -6.81 -24.00
N MET A 117 -8.49 -6.05 -23.04
CA MET A 117 -7.84 -5.74 -21.78
C MET A 117 -8.15 -6.80 -20.72
N LYS A 118 -7.18 -7.07 -19.85
CA LYS A 118 -7.35 -7.89 -18.65
C LYS A 118 -8.00 -7.11 -17.52
N THR A 119 -8.65 -7.79 -16.60
CA THR A 119 -9.20 -7.20 -15.35
C THR A 119 -8.67 -7.95 -14.14
N VAL A 120 -7.95 -7.24 -13.28
CA VAL A 120 -7.51 -7.70 -11.96
C VAL A 120 -8.28 -6.90 -10.91
N LEU A 121 -8.82 -7.56 -9.91
CA LEU A 121 -9.48 -6.87 -8.80
C LEU A 121 -8.50 -6.57 -7.68
N ARG A 122 -8.66 -5.44 -6.99
CA ARG A 122 -7.76 -5.02 -5.91
C ARG A 122 -8.52 -4.69 -4.64
N ILE A 123 -8.10 -5.31 -3.53
CA ILE A 123 -8.43 -4.79 -2.19
C ILE A 123 -7.14 -4.28 -1.55
N LEU A 124 -7.18 -3.01 -1.15
CA LEU A 124 -6.30 -2.50 -0.12
C LEU A 124 -7.04 -2.60 1.21
N GLU A 125 -6.41 -3.20 2.20
CA GLU A 125 -6.94 -3.28 3.54
C GLU A 125 -7.35 -1.89 4.06
N PRO A 126 -8.56 -1.76 4.63
CA PRO A 126 -9.07 -0.48 5.12
C PRO A 126 -8.49 -0.16 6.50
N CYS A 127 -7.18 0.04 6.56
CA CYS A 127 -6.41 0.36 7.78
C CYS A 127 -6.24 1.88 8.00
N TRP A 128 -6.66 2.70 7.04
CA TRP A 128 -6.56 4.16 7.10
C TRP A 128 -7.93 4.80 7.39
N GLY A 129 -7.99 5.60 8.45
CA GLY A 129 -9.20 6.30 8.88
C GLY A 129 -10.19 5.40 9.62
N ASN A 130 -11.44 5.84 9.70
CA ASN A 130 -12.53 5.16 10.41
C ASN A 130 -13.63 4.63 9.47
N ALA A 131 -13.41 4.66 8.15
CA ALA A 131 -14.40 4.29 7.13
C ALA A 131 -15.00 2.91 7.40
N ALA A 132 -14.14 1.90 7.53
CA ALA A 132 -14.55 0.53 7.80
C ALA A 132 -15.30 0.41 9.13
N SER A 133 -14.82 1.07 10.19
CA SER A 133 -15.49 1.04 11.50
C SER A 133 -16.87 1.70 11.51
N GLN A 134 -17.15 2.59 10.55
CA GLN A 134 -18.42 3.29 10.43
C GLN A 134 -19.46 2.53 9.59
N CYS A 135 -19.04 1.57 8.77
CA CYS A 135 -19.94 0.95 7.78
C CYS A 135 -19.91 -0.56 7.75
N ILE A 136 -18.92 -1.23 8.33
CA ILE A 136 -18.85 -2.69 8.34
C ILE A 136 -19.40 -3.18 9.69
N PRO A 137 -20.53 -3.90 9.70
CA PRO A 137 -21.07 -4.48 10.92
C PRO A 137 -20.02 -5.33 11.63
N HIS A 138 -19.92 -5.16 12.96
CA HIS A 138 -19.02 -5.89 13.84
C HIS A 138 -17.51 -5.66 13.61
N TRP A 139 -17.11 -4.60 12.89
CA TRP A 139 -15.70 -4.27 12.64
C TRP A 139 -14.87 -4.13 13.92
N ASN A 140 -15.46 -3.65 15.01
CA ASN A 140 -14.80 -3.51 16.30
C ASN A 140 -14.26 -4.83 16.88
N LEU A 141 -14.78 -5.98 16.43
CA LEU A 141 -14.31 -7.30 16.88
C LEU A 141 -12.89 -7.63 16.38
N VAL A 142 -12.48 -7.05 15.25
CA VAL A 142 -11.24 -7.42 14.55
C VAL A 142 -10.12 -6.39 14.76
N LEU A 143 -10.36 -5.37 15.57
CA LEU A 143 -9.39 -4.32 15.90
C LEU A 143 -8.38 -4.79 16.93
N SER A 144 -7.13 -4.37 16.74
CA SER A 144 -6.03 -4.62 17.66
C SER A 144 -6.14 -3.74 18.91
N ARG A 145 -5.40 -4.13 19.96
CA ARG A 145 -5.02 -3.25 21.07
C ARG A 145 -3.52 -2.98 21.07
N ASP A 146 -3.11 -1.86 21.67
CA ASP A 146 -1.70 -1.58 21.93
C ASP A 146 -1.24 -2.18 23.27
N ALA A 147 0.05 -2.05 23.60
CA ALA A 147 0.59 -2.64 24.83
C ALA A 147 0.02 -2.03 26.13
N ALA A 148 -0.60 -0.85 26.04
CA ALA A 148 -1.32 -0.22 27.15
C ALA A 148 -2.78 -0.68 27.24
N GLY A 149 -3.23 -1.58 26.36
CA GLY A 149 -4.59 -2.08 26.28
C GLY A 149 -5.57 -1.14 25.58
N ARG A 150 -5.10 -0.04 24.98
CA ARG A 150 -5.95 0.95 24.31
C ARG A 150 -6.40 0.41 22.94
N PRO A 151 -7.69 0.54 22.59
CA PRO A 151 -8.18 0.18 21.26
C PRO A 151 -7.43 0.93 20.16
N GLN A 152 -7.11 0.24 19.07
CA GLN A 152 -6.49 0.83 17.89
C GLN A 152 -7.49 0.88 16.73
N THR A 153 -7.24 1.74 15.74
CA THR A 153 -7.94 1.69 14.45
C THR A 153 -7.36 0.61 13.52
N LEU A 154 -6.17 0.09 13.85
CA LEU A 154 -5.52 -0.99 13.14
C LEU A 154 -6.15 -2.33 13.49
N LEU A 155 -6.22 -3.19 12.49
CA LEU A 155 -6.67 -4.58 12.61
C LEU A 155 -5.65 -5.44 13.38
N SER A 156 -6.13 -6.49 14.02
CA SER A 156 -5.27 -7.57 14.54
C SER A 156 -4.64 -8.35 13.37
N PRO A 157 -3.36 -8.75 13.43
CA PRO A 157 -2.57 -9.20 12.26
C PRO A 157 -3.01 -10.51 11.59
N ALA A 158 -3.85 -11.31 12.24
CA ALA A 158 -4.39 -12.53 11.65
C ALA A 158 -5.75 -12.89 12.28
N HIS A 159 -6.61 -11.89 12.50
CA HIS A 159 -7.90 -12.14 13.10
C HIS A 159 -8.76 -13.05 12.19
N PRO A 160 -9.26 -14.20 12.69
CA PRO A 160 -9.97 -15.17 11.86
C PRO A 160 -11.17 -14.57 11.10
N ASP A 161 -12.00 -13.76 11.77
CA ASP A 161 -13.13 -13.09 11.10
C ASP A 161 -12.70 -12.15 9.97
N TYR A 162 -11.60 -11.40 10.13
CA TYR A 162 -11.13 -10.51 9.06
C TYR A 162 -10.58 -11.32 7.88
N ASN A 163 -9.78 -12.35 8.17
CA ASN A 163 -9.23 -13.22 7.13
C ASN A 163 -10.36 -13.91 6.35
N HIS A 164 -11.36 -14.48 7.04
CA HIS A 164 -12.51 -15.10 6.39
C HIS A 164 -13.38 -14.10 5.62
N TRP A 165 -13.52 -12.86 6.11
CA TRP A 165 -14.25 -11.82 5.39
C TRP A 165 -13.56 -11.46 4.06
N ILE A 166 -12.24 -11.26 4.07
CA ILE A 166 -11.49 -11.03 2.83
C ILE A 166 -11.55 -12.24 1.90
N LEU A 167 -11.38 -13.46 2.42
CA LEU A 167 -11.45 -14.67 1.60
C LEU A 167 -12.84 -14.87 0.98
N GLY A 168 -13.92 -14.59 1.72
CA GLY A 168 -15.28 -14.62 1.20
C GLY A 168 -15.52 -13.60 0.08
N ILE A 169 -14.95 -12.39 0.20
CA ILE A 169 -14.99 -11.39 -0.87
C ILE A 169 -14.19 -11.86 -2.08
N VAL A 170 -12.98 -12.38 -1.88
CA VAL A 170 -12.15 -12.92 -2.98
C VAL A 170 -12.87 -14.06 -3.69
N GLU A 171 -13.49 -14.98 -2.94
CA GLU A 171 -14.24 -16.11 -3.50
C GLU A 171 -15.44 -15.64 -4.31
N THR A 172 -16.20 -14.67 -3.78
CA THR A 172 -17.31 -14.02 -4.48
C THR A 172 -16.86 -13.45 -5.82
N LEU A 173 -15.81 -12.62 -5.79
CA LEU A 173 -15.32 -11.90 -6.94
C LEU A 173 -14.73 -12.85 -7.99
N CYS A 174 -13.92 -13.82 -7.59
CA CYS A 174 -13.18 -14.66 -8.53
C CYS A 174 -13.98 -15.86 -9.07
N ARG A 175 -15.07 -16.27 -8.41
CA ARG A 175 -15.98 -17.31 -8.94
C ARG A 175 -17.02 -16.75 -9.91
N HIS A 176 -17.54 -15.56 -9.62
CA HIS A 176 -18.71 -15.04 -10.33
C HIS A 176 -18.37 -13.99 -11.39
N TYR A 177 -17.15 -13.44 -11.37
CA TYR A 177 -16.73 -12.43 -12.33
C TYR A 177 -15.67 -12.95 -13.32
N PRO A 178 -15.72 -12.47 -14.58
CA PRO A 178 -14.76 -12.82 -15.63
C PRO A 178 -13.47 -11.99 -15.48
N VAL A 179 -12.74 -12.25 -14.40
CA VAL A 179 -11.49 -11.55 -14.04
C VAL A 179 -10.28 -12.45 -14.22
N ASP A 180 -9.11 -11.83 -14.41
CA ASP A 180 -7.81 -12.46 -14.66
C ASP A 180 -6.99 -12.66 -13.38
N GLY A 181 -7.37 -12.01 -12.27
CA GLY A 181 -6.65 -12.15 -11.03
C GLY A 181 -7.17 -11.27 -9.92
N PHE A 182 -6.49 -11.37 -8.77
CA PHE A 182 -6.78 -10.57 -7.60
C PHE A 182 -5.49 -10.09 -6.95
N LYS A 183 -5.47 -8.84 -6.53
CA LYS A 183 -4.36 -8.20 -5.88
C LYS A 183 -4.73 -7.78 -4.47
N TYR A 184 -3.96 -8.25 -3.50
CA TYR A 184 -4.12 -7.87 -2.10
C TYR A 184 -3.01 -6.93 -1.62
N GLY A 185 -3.38 -5.96 -0.81
CA GLY A 185 -2.45 -5.04 -0.18
C GLY A 185 -2.86 -4.66 1.23
N TYR A 186 -1.86 -4.38 2.05
CA TYR A 186 -2.01 -3.72 3.34
C TYR A 186 -0.88 -2.70 3.47
N GLU A 187 -1.07 -1.67 4.29
CA GLU A 187 -0.11 -0.60 4.51
C GLU A 187 0.04 -0.33 6.01
N ARG A 188 0.50 -1.35 6.73
CA ARG A 188 0.73 -1.28 8.18
C ARG A 188 2.22 -1.11 8.48
N ASN A 189 2.50 -0.28 9.48
CA ASN A 189 3.77 -0.33 10.20
C ASN A 189 3.73 -1.46 11.23
N THR A 190 4.87 -2.06 11.49
CA THR A 190 5.03 -3.09 12.52
C THR A 190 4.96 -2.48 13.94
N PRO A 191 4.66 -3.29 14.97
CA PRO A 191 4.71 -2.83 16.36
C PRO A 191 6.00 -2.08 16.71
N LEU A 192 7.17 -2.60 16.32
CA LEU A 192 8.46 -1.98 16.59
C LEU A 192 8.63 -0.66 15.85
N ALA A 193 8.33 -0.62 14.55
CA ALA A 193 8.43 0.62 13.77
C ALA A 193 7.51 1.72 14.33
N MET A 194 6.29 1.36 14.76
CA MET A 194 5.35 2.30 15.39
C MET A 194 5.89 2.84 16.73
N THR A 195 6.47 1.99 17.56
CA THR A 195 7.04 2.41 18.85
C THR A 195 8.24 3.32 18.68
N LEU A 196 9.16 2.98 17.78
CA LEU A 196 10.32 3.82 17.48
C LEU A 196 9.94 5.17 16.85
N ALA A 197 8.84 5.21 16.08
CA ALA A 197 8.28 6.44 15.54
C ALA A 197 7.47 7.25 16.58
N GLY A 198 7.23 6.70 17.78
CA GLY A 198 6.42 7.31 18.83
C GLY A 198 4.92 7.38 18.53
N THR A 199 4.41 6.58 17.58
CA THR A 199 3.00 6.62 17.19
C THR A 199 2.12 5.70 18.04
N SER A 200 2.69 4.65 18.62
CA SER A 200 2.00 3.70 19.51
C SER A 200 3.00 2.83 20.28
N PRO A 201 2.72 2.40 21.53
CA PRO A 201 3.51 1.41 22.26
C PRO A 201 3.27 -0.02 21.72
N GLY A 202 3.40 -0.22 20.41
CA GLY A 202 3.22 -1.51 19.75
C GLY A 202 1.76 -1.88 19.54
N THR A 203 1.52 -2.91 18.74
CA THR A 203 0.17 -3.45 18.45
C THR A 203 0.17 -4.98 18.49
N GLY A 204 -1.01 -5.58 18.33
CA GLY A 204 -1.25 -7.01 18.45
C GLY A 204 -1.59 -7.49 19.87
N PHE A 205 -1.85 -6.60 20.83
CA PHE A 205 -2.13 -7.02 22.23
C PHE A 205 -3.63 -7.22 22.49
N ASP A 206 -4.40 -7.60 21.47
CA ASP A 206 -5.77 -8.08 21.65
C ASP A 206 -5.78 -9.54 22.14
N GLU A 207 -6.84 -9.96 22.84
CA GLU A 207 -6.88 -11.29 23.46
C GLU A 207 -6.71 -12.42 22.45
N THR A 208 -7.35 -12.32 21.29
CA THR A 208 -7.27 -13.33 20.22
C THR A 208 -5.81 -13.56 19.78
N PHE A 209 -5.06 -12.49 19.54
CA PHE A 209 -3.67 -12.62 19.11
C PHE A 209 -2.73 -13.03 20.26
N MET A 210 -2.98 -12.56 21.48
CA MET A 210 -2.20 -12.99 22.66
C MET A 210 -2.40 -14.47 22.97
N GLU A 211 -3.63 -14.99 22.93
CA GLU A 211 -3.91 -16.42 23.08
C GLU A 211 -3.19 -17.25 22.02
N ARG A 212 -3.23 -16.79 20.77
CA ARG A 212 -2.51 -17.43 19.67
C ARG A 212 -1.00 -17.47 19.94
N ALA A 213 -0.41 -16.34 20.34
CA ALA A 213 1.01 -16.25 20.65
C ALA A 213 1.42 -17.15 21.83
N ARG A 214 0.60 -17.25 22.89
CA ARG A 214 0.84 -18.18 24.03
C ARG A 214 0.87 -19.63 23.57
N ARG A 215 -0.09 -20.03 22.71
CA ARG A 215 -0.14 -21.39 22.14
C ARG A 215 1.11 -21.71 21.32
N ASP A 216 1.63 -20.71 20.61
CA ASP A 216 2.80 -20.85 19.74
C ASP A 216 4.13 -20.63 20.51
N GLY A 217 4.06 -20.54 21.85
CA GLY A 217 5.22 -20.57 22.76
C GLY A 217 5.85 -19.21 23.11
N LEU A 218 5.21 -18.10 22.75
CA LEU A 218 5.64 -16.76 23.13
C LEU A 218 5.05 -16.35 24.50
N ASP A 219 5.69 -15.38 25.16
CA ASP A 219 5.14 -14.69 26.33
C ASP A 219 4.65 -13.28 25.92
N PRO A 220 3.35 -13.09 25.66
CA PRO A 220 2.82 -11.78 25.29
C PRO A 220 2.96 -10.74 26.39
N GLU A 221 2.94 -11.12 27.67
CA GLU A 221 3.05 -10.16 28.76
C GLU A 221 4.49 -9.64 28.91
N ALA A 222 5.49 -10.48 28.65
CA ALA A 222 6.87 -10.03 28.51
C ALA A 222 7.01 -9.03 27.36
N ALA A 223 6.53 -9.38 26.16
CA ALA A 223 6.55 -8.48 25.01
C ALA A 223 5.83 -7.16 25.32
N ARG A 224 4.65 -7.23 25.94
CA ARG A 224 3.86 -6.05 26.32
C ARG A 224 4.62 -5.10 27.25
N ARG A 225 5.27 -5.63 28.30
CA ARG A 225 6.11 -4.83 29.21
C ARG A 225 7.29 -4.20 28.49
N ALA A 226 7.94 -4.94 27.60
CA ALA A 226 9.05 -4.42 26.82
C ALA A 226 8.63 -3.29 25.88
N TYR A 227 7.50 -3.43 25.17
CA TYR A 227 6.98 -2.38 24.30
C TYR A 227 6.61 -1.10 25.07
N LEU A 228 6.02 -1.23 26.26
CA LEU A 228 5.75 -0.09 27.13
C LEU A 228 7.06 0.60 27.57
N SER A 229 8.08 -0.17 27.93
CA SER A 229 9.38 0.36 28.33
C SER A 229 10.10 1.04 27.17
N LEU A 230 10.09 0.45 25.97
CA LEU A 230 10.67 1.05 24.78
C LEU A 230 9.94 2.35 24.43
N HIS A 231 8.62 2.36 24.51
CA HIS A 231 7.84 3.57 24.25
C HIS A 231 8.19 4.68 25.24
N ALA A 232 8.33 4.37 26.53
CA ALA A 232 8.76 5.33 27.53
C ALA A 232 10.15 5.93 27.18
N LEU A 233 11.12 5.10 26.82
CA LEU A 233 12.44 5.56 26.36
C LEU A 233 12.32 6.48 25.13
N VAL A 234 11.51 6.11 24.15
CA VAL A 234 11.32 6.90 22.92
C VAL A 234 10.67 8.27 23.22
N GLU A 235 9.71 8.33 24.14
CA GLU A 235 9.09 9.60 24.56
C GLU A 235 10.04 10.45 25.42
N GLU A 236 10.89 9.85 26.25
CA GLU A 236 11.96 10.56 26.96
C GLU A 236 12.95 11.21 25.99
N LEU A 237 13.39 10.47 24.95
CA LEU A 237 14.22 11.02 23.87
C LEU A 237 13.53 12.16 23.12
N HIS A 238 12.20 12.05 22.94
CA HIS A 238 11.41 13.09 22.30
C HIS A 238 11.37 14.37 23.13
N ALA A 239 11.11 14.25 24.43
CA ALA A 239 11.02 15.37 25.37
C ALA A 239 12.38 16.03 25.67
N ALA A 240 13.48 15.30 25.51
CA ALA A 240 14.82 15.81 25.78
C ALA A 240 15.18 17.00 24.88
N THR A 241 15.71 18.08 25.47
CA THR A 241 16.19 19.25 24.71
C THR A 241 17.60 19.07 24.16
N ALA A 242 18.43 18.30 24.87
CA ALA A 242 19.77 17.93 24.45
C ALA A 242 19.82 16.47 23.97
N SER A 243 20.77 16.19 23.09
CA SER A 243 21.12 14.81 22.71
C SER A 243 21.71 14.06 23.91
N PRO A 244 21.36 12.78 24.13
CA PRO A 244 21.99 11.96 25.17
C PRO A 244 23.51 11.88 24.97
N LEU A 245 24.28 11.92 26.06
CA LEU A 245 25.76 11.83 25.98
C LEU A 245 26.26 10.56 25.28
N GLU A 246 25.52 9.46 25.41
CA GLU A 246 25.86 8.16 24.82
C GLU A 246 25.30 7.97 23.39
N GLY A 247 24.47 8.90 22.92
CA GLY A 247 23.75 8.83 21.65
C GLY A 247 22.41 8.09 21.73
N SER A 248 21.39 8.63 21.09
CA SER A 248 20.01 8.11 21.09
C SER A 248 19.91 6.69 20.51
N ILE A 249 20.63 6.41 19.43
CA ILE A 249 20.59 5.08 18.80
C ILE A 249 21.24 4.00 19.66
N ILE A 250 22.24 4.34 20.48
CA ILE A 250 22.89 3.40 21.39
C ILE A 250 21.93 3.01 22.52
N LEU A 251 21.18 3.98 23.06
CA LEU A 251 20.14 3.71 24.06
C LEU A 251 19.06 2.78 23.50
N VAL A 252 18.57 3.04 22.29
CA VAL A 252 17.59 2.17 21.61
C VAL A 252 18.17 0.78 21.36
N ALA A 253 19.40 0.69 20.85
CA ALA A 253 20.05 -0.60 20.56
C ALA A 253 20.26 -1.43 21.83
N ARG A 254 20.70 -0.81 22.93
CA ARG A 254 20.80 -1.47 24.24
C ARG A 254 19.44 -2.02 24.66
N HIS A 255 18.39 -1.22 24.55
CA HIS A 255 17.05 -1.64 24.94
C HIS A 255 16.58 -2.86 24.15
N LEU A 256 16.86 -2.91 22.83
CA LEU A 256 16.54 -4.09 22.00
C LEU A 256 17.33 -5.35 22.40
N LEU A 257 18.56 -5.20 22.89
CA LEU A 257 19.40 -6.32 23.35
C LEU A 257 18.96 -6.83 24.73
N GLU A 258 18.53 -5.93 25.61
CA GLU A 258 18.00 -6.26 26.94
C GLU A 258 16.61 -6.90 26.87
N HIS A 259 15.85 -6.58 25.82
CA HIS A 259 14.46 -7.01 25.62
C HIS A 259 14.26 -7.73 24.26
N PRO A 260 14.82 -8.94 24.07
CA PRO A 260 14.69 -9.69 22.81
C PRO A 260 13.24 -10.01 22.43
N GLU A 261 12.32 -10.01 23.39
CA GLU A 261 10.88 -10.14 23.17
C GLU A 261 10.29 -9.09 22.22
N LEU A 262 10.90 -7.89 22.11
CA LEU A 262 10.51 -6.85 21.17
C LEU A 262 10.62 -7.37 19.73
N ILE A 263 11.77 -7.94 19.39
CA ILE A 263 12.07 -8.49 18.06
C ILE A 263 11.26 -9.75 17.81
N ALA A 264 11.13 -10.63 18.82
CA ALA A 264 10.35 -11.86 18.68
C ALA A 264 8.87 -11.57 18.37
N TRP A 265 8.28 -10.61 19.10
CA TRP A 265 6.90 -10.19 18.88
C TRP A 265 6.70 -9.51 17.54
N ASP A 266 7.63 -8.63 17.14
CA ASP A 266 7.56 -7.92 15.86
C ASP A 266 7.58 -8.90 14.67
N LYS A 267 8.52 -9.87 14.72
CA LYS A 267 8.62 -10.96 13.75
C LYS A 267 7.33 -11.78 13.71
N TYR A 268 6.83 -12.21 14.86
CA TYR A 268 5.62 -13.04 14.95
C TYR A 268 4.38 -12.31 14.41
N TRP A 269 4.24 -11.03 14.74
CA TRP A 269 3.20 -10.16 14.19
C TRP A 269 3.27 -10.07 12.66
N TYR A 270 4.48 -9.91 12.09
CA TYR A 270 4.66 -9.83 10.65
C TYR A 270 4.40 -11.17 9.94
N GLU A 271 4.84 -12.29 10.52
CA GLU A 271 4.59 -13.62 9.96
C GLU A 271 3.11 -13.95 9.92
N ALA A 272 2.36 -13.55 10.96
CA ALA A 272 0.90 -13.68 11.02
C ALA A 272 0.22 -12.85 9.91
N MET A 273 0.67 -11.61 9.67
CA MET A 273 0.17 -10.76 8.59
C MET A 273 0.33 -11.38 7.19
N GLU A 274 1.39 -12.16 6.97
CA GLU A 274 1.66 -12.79 5.67
C GLU A 274 0.84 -14.07 5.43
N GLU A 275 0.03 -14.52 6.40
CA GLU A 275 -0.86 -15.69 6.22
C GLU A 275 -2.00 -15.42 5.25
N LEU A 276 -2.65 -14.26 5.34
CA LEU A 276 -3.78 -13.94 4.48
C LEU A 276 -3.38 -13.89 2.98
N PRO A 277 -2.28 -13.24 2.57
CA PRO A 277 -1.78 -13.35 1.20
C PRO A 277 -1.57 -14.80 0.72
N ARG A 278 -1.06 -15.69 1.57
CA ARG A 278 -0.87 -17.13 1.24
C ARG A 278 -2.21 -17.82 0.99
N LEU A 279 -3.18 -17.58 1.87
CA LEU A 279 -4.54 -18.13 1.75
C LEU A 279 -5.24 -17.62 0.48
N ILE A 280 -5.07 -16.34 0.14
CA ILE A 280 -5.61 -15.76 -1.09
C ILE A 280 -5.01 -16.45 -2.32
N HIS A 281 -3.69 -16.63 -2.38
CA HIS A 281 -3.04 -17.32 -3.50
C HIS A 281 -3.55 -18.76 -3.65
N GLN A 282 -3.62 -19.52 -2.56
CA GLN A 282 -4.18 -20.89 -2.58
C GLN A 282 -5.64 -20.91 -3.06
N LEU A 283 -6.47 -20.00 -2.55
CA LEU A 283 -7.87 -19.88 -2.92
C LEU A 283 -8.03 -19.61 -4.42
N LEU A 284 -7.29 -18.64 -4.98
CA LEU A 284 -7.36 -18.27 -6.40
C LEU A 284 -7.07 -19.46 -7.31
N HIS A 285 -5.96 -20.18 -7.08
CA HIS A 285 -5.62 -21.34 -7.90
C HIS A 285 -6.57 -22.53 -7.69
N SER A 286 -7.21 -22.65 -6.52
CA SER A 286 -8.26 -23.65 -6.29
C SER A 286 -9.56 -23.32 -7.03
N ILE A 287 -9.87 -22.03 -7.22
CA ILE A 287 -11.03 -21.58 -7.99
C ILE A 287 -10.77 -21.80 -9.48
N ARG A 288 -9.63 -21.31 -9.97
CA ARG A 288 -9.24 -21.42 -11.38
C ARG A 288 -7.72 -21.30 -11.50
N PRO A 289 -7.00 -22.32 -12.01
CA PRO A 289 -5.54 -22.31 -12.07
C PRO A 289 -4.93 -21.10 -12.79
N GLY A 290 -5.64 -20.51 -13.75
CA GLY A 290 -5.18 -19.35 -14.52
C GLY A 290 -5.41 -17.98 -13.89
N LEU A 291 -5.99 -17.89 -12.68
CA LEU A 291 -6.10 -16.62 -11.94
C LEU A 291 -4.75 -16.23 -11.34
N GLU A 292 -4.30 -14.99 -11.55
CA GLU A 292 -3.06 -14.48 -10.98
C GLU A 292 -3.28 -13.83 -9.61
N SER A 293 -2.40 -14.11 -8.65
CA SER A 293 -2.34 -13.47 -7.33
C SER A 293 -1.28 -12.37 -7.28
N GLY A 294 -1.71 -11.15 -6.97
CA GLY A 294 -0.86 -9.97 -6.88
C GLY A 294 -0.61 -9.50 -5.45
N ARG A 295 0.63 -9.11 -5.15
CA ARG A 295 1.01 -8.56 -3.84
C ARG A 295 1.40 -7.09 -3.93
N HIS A 296 0.72 -6.23 -3.17
CA HIS A 296 1.14 -4.83 -2.97
C HIS A 296 2.17 -4.72 -1.85
N VAL A 297 3.26 -3.96 -2.08
CA VAL A 297 4.23 -3.59 -1.05
C VAL A 297 4.29 -2.07 -0.95
N ALA A 298 4.07 -1.56 0.26
CA ALA A 298 3.91 -0.15 0.56
C ALA A 298 5.21 0.65 0.37
N GLN A 299 5.11 1.95 0.07
CA GLN A 299 6.28 2.77 -0.25
C GLN A 299 7.27 2.95 0.91
N GLY A 300 6.79 3.08 2.14
CA GLY A 300 7.66 3.32 3.31
C GLY A 300 8.70 2.21 3.50
N PRO A 301 8.27 0.96 3.66
CA PRO A 301 9.17 -0.20 3.69
C PRO A 301 10.05 -0.36 2.43
N VAL A 302 9.57 0.11 1.28
CA VAL A 302 10.29 0.03 -0.01
C VAL A 302 11.41 1.08 -0.12
N LEU A 303 11.30 2.24 0.52
CA LEU A 303 12.22 3.36 0.25
C LEU A 303 12.91 3.97 1.46
N TYR A 304 12.38 3.89 2.68
CA TYR A 304 12.93 4.71 3.76
C TYR A 304 12.74 4.19 5.19
N ASP A 305 11.72 3.38 5.49
CA ASP A 305 11.54 2.84 6.83
C ASP A 305 12.50 1.68 7.05
N LEU A 306 13.53 1.89 7.88
CA LEU A 306 14.61 0.91 8.06
C LEU A 306 14.11 -0.44 8.60
N PHE A 307 13.30 -0.40 9.66
CA PHE A 307 12.84 -1.61 10.34
C PHE A 307 11.80 -2.35 9.50
N ASP A 308 10.86 -1.62 8.93
CA ASP A 308 9.91 -2.23 8.02
C ASP A 308 10.55 -2.68 6.70
N ARG A 309 11.65 -2.07 6.26
CA ARG A 309 12.38 -2.57 5.09
C ARG A 309 13.05 -3.90 5.38
N ALA A 310 13.65 -4.03 6.56
CA ALA A 310 14.38 -5.24 6.96
C ALA A 310 13.48 -6.49 6.98
N ARG A 311 12.17 -6.34 7.24
CA ARG A 311 11.22 -7.45 7.20
C ARG A 311 10.80 -7.87 5.78
N ILE A 312 10.93 -6.98 4.79
CA ILE A 312 10.53 -7.31 3.42
C ILE A 312 11.50 -8.33 2.85
N ASN A 313 11.01 -9.56 2.78
CA ASN A 313 11.66 -10.63 2.06
C ASN A 313 10.87 -10.95 0.79
N TYR A 314 11.19 -10.25 -0.30
CA TYR A 314 10.61 -10.54 -1.62
C TYR A 314 10.86 -11.98 -2.04
N GLY A 315 11.97 -12.57 -1.59
CA GLY A 315 12.27 -13.95 -1.81
C GLY A 315 11.21 -14.87 -1.21
N SER A 316 10.84 -14.68 0.05
CA SER A 316 9.76 -15.47 0.67
C SER A 316 8.41 -15.17 0.03
N MET A 317 8.10 -13.90 -0.27
CA MET A 317 6.84 -13.49 -0.90
C MET A 317 6.60 -14.19 -2.24
N ALA A 318 7.65 -14.35 -3.06
CA ALA A 318 7.58 -15.01 -4.35
C ALA A 318 7.17 -16.49 -4.28
N ALA A 319 7.15 -17.12 -3.10
CA ALA A 319 6.68 -18.49 -2.93
C ALA A 319 5.15 -18.62 -2.85
N TYR A 320 4.42 -17.51 -2.72
CA TYR A 320 2.96 -17.50 -2.57
C TYR A 320 2.30 -16.31 -3.30
N THR A 321 2.93 -15.82 -4.36
CA THR A 321 2.34 -14.80 -5.23
C THR A 321 2.81 -14.98 -6.65
N ASP A 322 1.95 -14.72 -7.63
CA ASP A 322 2.34 -14.75 -9.04
C ASP A 322 3.08 -13.47 -9.46
N TRP A 323 2.81 -12.36 -8.77
CA TRP A 323 3.52 -11.10 -9.01
C TRP A 323 3.53 -10.14 -7.83
N ILE A 324 4.63 -9.40 -7.68
CA ILE A 324 4.84 -8.41 -6.62
C ILE A 324 4.86 -7.01 -7.23
N LYS A 325 4.17 -6.07 -6.58
CA LYS A 325 4.23 -4.64 -6.88
C LYS A 325 4.89 -3.84 -5.74
N PRO A 326 6.21 -3.57 -5.82
CA PRO A 326 6.81 -2.52 -5.01
C PRO A 326 6.27 -1.14 -5.41
N SER A 327 5.94 -0.30 -4.44
CA SER A 327 5.44 1.07 -4.67
C SER A 327 6.60 2.05 -4.76
N VAL A 328 6.93 2.48 -5.98
CA VAL A 328 8.07 3.34 -6.31
C VAL A 328 7.56 4.67 -6.86
N TYR A 329 7.07 5.54 -5.97
CA TYR A 329 6.41 6.79 -6.34
C TYR A 329 7.39 7.97 -6.15
N PRO A 330 8.23 8.30 -7.15
CA PRO A 330 9.41 9.13 -6.94
C PRO A 330 9.07 10.51 -6.36
N THR A 331 8.05 11.18 -6.89
CA THR A 331 7.67 12.54 -6.53
C THR A 331 7.17 12.64 -5.08
N ILE A 332 6.14 11.87 -4.74
CA ILE A 332 5.58 11.87 -3.37
C ILE A 332 6.48 11.19 -2.34
N ALA A 333 7.50 10.44 -2.78
CA ALA A 333 8.50 9.86 -1.87
C ALA A 333 9.17 10.96 -1.04
N GLY A 334 9.48 12.11 -1.63
CA GLY A 334 10.18 13.19 -0.94
C GLY A 334 9.44 13.72 0.29
N PRO A 335 8.20 14.25 0.12
CA PRO A 335 7.34 14.66 1.24
C PRO A 335 7.13 13.57 2.29
N ARG A 336 6.90 12.32 1.86
CA ARG A 336 6.70 11.17 2.75
C ARG A 336 7.95 10.84 3.55
N MET A 337 9.10 10.78 2.90
CA MET A 337 10.40 10.54 3.54
C MET A 337 10.69 11.63 4.57
N HIS A 338 10.50 12.89 4.20
CA HIS A 338 10.72 14.00 5.11
C HIS A 338 9.81 13.92 6.34
N ALA A 339 8.49 13.84 6.13
CA ALA A 339 7.52 13.94 7.22
C ALA A 339 7.39 12.66 8.06
N TRP A 340 7.40 11.48 7.42
CA TRP A 340 7.09 10.21 8.09
C TRP A 340 8.34 9.47 8.56
N TRP A 341 9.52 9.77 8.02
CA TRP A 341 10.77 9.12 8.40
C TRP A 341 11.76 10.08 9.04
N ILE A 342 12.24 11.09 8.30
CA ILE A 342 13.33 11.97 8.75
C ILE A 342 12.90 12.75 10.00
N GLN A 343 11.82 13.54 9.93
CA GLN A 343 11.38 14.37 11.06
C GLN A 343 11.06 13.53 12.32
N ARG A 344 10.37 12.40 12.16
CA ARG A 344 10.03 11.51 13.28
C ARG A 344 11.25 10.85 13.92
N SER A 345 12.22 10.48 13.09
CA SER A 345 13.46 9.83 13.53
C SER A 345 14.40 10.79 14.25
N LEU A 346 14.57 12.00 13.71
CA LEU A 346 15.40 13.06 14.30
C LEU A 346 14.81 13.60 15.61
N SER A 347 13.51 13.46 15.83
CA SER A 347 12.95 13.84 17.12
C SER A 347 13.12 12.75 18.18
N ARG A 348 13.65 11.56 17.85
CA ARG A 348 13.67 10.35 18.69
C ARG A 348 14.94 9.50 18.47
N THR A 349 14.83 8.39 17.73
CA THR A 349 15.84 7.33 17.57
C THR A 349 17.18 7.81 17.03
N PHE A 350 17.17 8.85 16.20
CA PHE A 350 18.34 9.41 15.52
C PHE A 350 18.51 10.90 15.83
N LYS A 351 18.21 11.32 17.06
CA LYS A 351 18.21 12.72 17.50
C LYS A 351 19.56 13.41 17.37
N ASP A 352 20.64 12.65 17.44
CA ASP A 352 22.00 13.19 17.40
C ASP A 352 22.47 13.54 15.96
N LEU A 353 21.66 13.24 14.94
CA LEU A 353 21.99 13.50 13.53
C LEU A 353 21.33 14.79 13.02
N SER A 354 21.92 15.37 11.98
CA SER A 354 21.23 16.32 11.12
C SER A 354 20.33 15.61 10.11
N ALA A 355 19.38 16.35 9.53
CA ALA A 355 18.51 15.83 8.47
C ALA A 355 19.28 15.34 7.24
N GLU A 356 20.37 16.03 6.88
CA GLU A 356 21.21 15.64 5.75
C GLU A 356 21.97 14.34 6.04
N GLU A 357 22.52 14.18 7.24
CA GLU A 357 23.21 12.95 7.65
C GLU A 357 22.25 11.75 7.65
N LEU A 358 21.09 11.88 8.30
CA LEU A 358 20.11 10.80 8.35
C LEU A 358 19.59 10.46 6.94
N LEU A 359 19.37 11.45 6.08
CA LEU A 359 18.92 11.21 4.71
C LEU A 359 19.98 10.44 3.90
N ARG A 360 21.24 10.87 3.95
CA ARG A 360 22.34 10.18 3.25
C ARG A 360 22.55 8.77 3.77
N LEU A 361 22.39 8.54 5.07
CA LEU A 361 22.38 7.19 5.66
C LEU A 361 21.20 6.37 5.14
N THR A 362 20.00 6.96 5.10
CA THR A 362 18.79 6.31 4.58
C THR A 362 18.98 5.86 3.14
N TYR A 363 19.61 6.69 2.30
CA TYR A 363 19.96 6.28 0.93
C TYR A 363 20.88 5.07 0.91
N ARG A 364 21.96 5.07 1.70
CA ARG A 364 22.87 3.92 1.77
C ARG A 364 22.19 2.66 2.30
N TRP A 365 21.43 2.75 3.38
CA TRP A 365 20.70 1.61 3.97
C TRP A 365 19.68 1.00 3.01
N THR A 366 19.12 1.82 2.12
CA THR A 366 18.10 1.39 1.17
C THR A 366 18.70 0.99 -0.19
N GLY A 367 20.04 1.02 -0.35
CA GLY A 367 20.72 0.68 -1.59
C GLY A 367 20.61 1.76 -2.68
N GLN A 368 20.30 2.99 -2.26
CA GLN A 368 20.26 4.18 -3.12
C GLN A 368 21.62 4.89 -3.11
N ASP A 369 21.83 5.74 -4.11
CA ASP A 369 23.09 6.46 -4.29
C ASP A 369 22.98 7.88 -3.70
N PRO A 370 23.60 8.16 -2.54
CA PRO A 370 23.49 9.45 -1.88
C PRO A 370 24.14 10.60 -2.65
N ASP A 371 24.95 10.33 -3.67
CA ASP A 371 25.59 11.37 -4.49
C ASP A 371 24.78 11.69 -5.75
N ARG A 372 23.75 10.88 -6.05
CA ARG A 372 22.81 11.08 -7.17
C ARG A 372 21.41 11.48 -6.71
N GLU A 373 21.03 11.13 -5.49
CA GLU A 373 19.73 11.51 -4.94
C GLU A 373 19.75 12.93 -4.33
N PRO A 374 18.59 13.61 -4.28
CA PRO A 374 18.53 14.97 -3.76
C PRO A 374 18.88 15.05 -2.26
N GLY A 375 19.56 16.13 -1.85
CA GLY A 375 19.73 16.46 -0.43
C GLY A 375 18.41 16.88 0.22
N ALA A 376 18.41 17.07 1.54
CA ALA A 376 17.20 17.23 2.35
C ALA A 376 16.29 18.38 1.89
N SER A 377 16.86 19.53 1.51
CA SER A 377 16.09 20.68 1.01
C SER A 377 15.46 20.40 -0.37
N ALA A 378 16.20 19.79 -1.29
CA ALA A 378 15.74 19.54 -2.66
C ALA A 378 14.78 18.34 -2.75
N LEU A 379 14.86 17.40 -1.80
CA LEU A 379 13.99 16.22 -1.73
C LEU A 379 12.50 16.61 -1.65
N LEU A 380 12.18 17.65 -0.88
CA LEU A 380 10.81 18.16 -0.76
C LEU A 380 10.27 18.76 -2.06
N GLU A 381 11.14 19.35 -2.88
CA GLU A 381 10.73 20.02 -4.13
C GLU A 381 10.68 19.08 -5.33
N ARG A 382 11.57 18.09 -5.38
CA ARG A 382 11.82 17.28 -6.58
C ARG A 382 11.47 15.80 -6.42
N GLY A 383 11.23 15.35 -5.19
CA GLY A 383 11.11 13.92 -4.89
C GLY A 383 12.41 13.17 -5.14
N MET A 384 12.30 11.87 -5.39
CA MET A 384 13.41 10.97 -5.71
C MET A 384 13.66 10.89 -7.22
N SER A 385 14.84 10.43 -7.64
CA SER A 385 15.17 10.33 -9.06
C SER A 385 14.55 9.10 -9.76
N ALA A 386 14.46 9.14 -11.10
CA ALA A 386 14.12 7.94 -11.88
C ALA A 386 15.12 6.79 -11.68
N ALA A 387 16.40 7.10 -11.42
CA ALA A 387 17.40 6.09 -11.14
C ALA A 387 17.15 5.38 -9.80
N SER A 388 16.52 6.05 -8.83
CA SER A 388 16.14 5.41 -7.56
C SER A 388 15.07 4.34 -7.77
N VAL A 389 14.13 4.60 -8.69
CA VAL A 389 13.10 3.65 -9.12
C VAL A 389 13.78 2.43 -9.73
N GLY A 390 14.68 2.62 -10.70
CA GLY A 390 15.41 1.52 -11.33
C GLY A 390 16.19 0.66 -10.33
N ARG A 391 16.89 1.28 -9.37
CA ARG A 391 17.64 0.53 -8.34
C ARG A 391 16.76 -0.33 -7.44
N GLU A 392 15.62 0.20 -7.00
CA GLU A 392 14.70 -0.60 -6.16
C GLU A 392 14.03 -1.73 -6.94
N ILE A 393 13.70 -1.50 -8.21
CA ILE A 393 13.19 -2.56 -9.09
C ILE A 393 14.25 -3.64 -9.33
N ALA A 394 15.50 -3.26 -9.64
CA ALA A 394 16.60 -4.21 -9.83
C ALA A 394 16.83 -5.06 -8.57
N ARG A 395 16.78 -4.45 -7.38
CA ARG A 395 16.82 -5.17 -6.10
C ARG A 395 15.67 -6.17 -5.98
N THR A 396 14.45 -5.76 -6.32
CA THR A 396 13.26 -6.60 -6.23
C THR A 396 13.37 -7.81 -7.18
N VAL A 397 13.76 -7.56 -8.44
CA VAL A 397 13.99 -8.60 -9.45
C VAL A 397 15.06 -9.60 -8.98
N ALA A 398 16.19 -9.11 -8.48
CA ALA A 398 17.25 -9.95 -7.96
C ALA A 398 16.80 -10.81 -6.76
N ALA A 399 16.03 -10.24 -5.83
CA ALA A 399 15.55 -10.95 -4.65
C ALA A 399 14.47 -12.01 -4.97
N VAL A 400 13.61 -11.74 -5.96
CA VAL A 400 12.61 -12.70 -6.44
C VAL A 400 13.28 -13.86 -7.17
N GLY A 401 14.32 -13.58 -7.97
CA GLY A 401 15.08 -14.59 -8.70
C GLY A 401 14.23 -15.36 -9.71
N GLY A 402 13.33 -14.66 -10.42
CA GLY A 402 12.46 -15.22 -11.46
C GLY A 402 11.32 -16.12 -10.98
N ARG A 403 11.10 -16.25 -9.67
CA ARG A 403 10.03 -17.12 -9.11
C ARG A 403 8.62 -16.54 -9.22
N CYS A 404 8.51 -15.23 -9.34
CA CYS A 404 7.27 -14.53 -9.65
C CYS A 404 7.59 -13.32 -10.52
N LYS A 405 6.58 -12.66 -11.08
CA LYS A 405 6.78 -11.42 -11.84
C LYS A 405 7.01 -10.22 -10.92
N VAL A 406 7.79 -9.24 -11.38
CA VAL A 406 7.95 -7.94 -10.72
C VAL A 406 7.26 -6.87 -11.55
N ILE A 407 6.16 -6.32 -11.02
CA ILE A 407 5.40 -5.24 -11.65
C ILE A 407 5.76 -3.93 -10.97
N SER A 408 6.46 -3.02 -11.65
CA SER A 408 6.85 -1.73 -11.07
C SER A 408 5.62 -0.85 -10.83
N GLY A 409 5.33 -0.57 -9.55
CA GLY A 409 4.26 0.36 -9.17
C GLY A 409 4.73 1.80 -9.27
N VAL A 410 4.75 2.37 -10.47
CA VAL A 410 5.16 3.76 -10.70
C VAL A 410 4.01 4.68 -10.34
N GLY A 411 4.21 5.52 -9.33
CA GLY A 411 3.19 6.42 -8.81
C GLY A 411 3.46 7.87 -9.14
N PHE A 412 2.45 8.57 -9.64
CA PHE A 412 2.55 9.97 -10.03
C PHE A 412 1.22 10.73 -9.82
N ASP A 413 1.32 12.05 -9.76
CA ASP A 413 0.25 12.98 -9.40
C ASP A 413 -0.41 12.66 -8.04
N VAL A 414 0.31 11.93 -7.18
CA VAL A 414 -0.22 11.47 -5.89
C VAL A 414 -0.36 12.67 -4.94
N PRO A 415 -1.56 12.97 -4.45
CA PRO A 415 -1.80 14.12 -3.60
C PRO A 415 -1.15 13.98 -2.22
N TRP A 416 -0.75 15.12 -1.66
CA TRP A 416 -0.24 15.26 -0.30
C TRP A 416 -1.29 15.91 0.60
N TRP A 417 -1.72 15.19 1.64
CA TRP A 417 -2.90 15.53 2.45
C TRP A 417 -2.58 16.06 3.86
N ASN A 418 -1.31 16.38 4.16
CA ASN A 418 -0.97 16.97 5.47
C ASN A 418 -1.34 18.46 5.53
N GLU A 419 -1.43 18.99 6.75
CA GLU A 419 -1.88 20.37 7.07
C GLU A 419 -1.14 21.48 6.29
N GLU A 420 0.10 21.22 5.88
CA GLU A 420 0.81 22.06 4.92
C GLU A 420 0.79 21.41 3.53
N PRO A 421 0.17 22.05 2.52
CA PRO A 421 0.18 21.56 1.15
C PRO A 421 1.60 21.67 0.60
N ILE A 422 2.36 20.58 0.68
CA ILE A 422 3.60 20.45 -0.09
C ILE A 422 3.19 20.27 -1.56
N SER A 423 3.30 21.36 -2.33
CA SER A 423 2.93 21.42 -3.74
C SER A 423 4.03 20.82 -4.64
N VAL A 424 4.44 19.57 -4.38
CA VAL A 424 5.35 18.90 -5.31
C VAL A 424 4.57 18.71 -6.60
N LYS A 425 4.97 19.44 -7.65
CA LYS A 425 4.37 19.29 -8.97
C LYS A 425 5.00 18.08 -9.64
N GLU A 426 4.14 17.25 -10.22
CA GLU A 426 4.60 16.12 -11.00
C GLU A 426 5.31 16.59 -12.28
N ASP A 427 6.41 15.93 -12.63
CA ASP A 427 7.12 16.13 -13.89
C ASP A 427 6.91 14.91 -14.79
N ALA A 428 6.21 15.11 -15.91
CA ALA A 428 5.98 14.06 -16.90
C ALA A 428 7.28 13.38 -17.40
N ARG A 429 8.42 14.10 -17.41
CA ARG A 429 9.73 13.52 -17.74
C ARG A 429 10.22 12.55 -16.66
N LEU A 430 9.97 12.85 -15.40
CA LEU A 430 10.29 11.95 -14.29
C LEU A 430 9.42 10.69 -14.35
N VAL A 431 8.15 10.80 -14.73
CA VAL A 431 7.24 9.65 -14.97
C VAL A 431 7.80 8.75 -16.07
N ALA A 432 8.08 9.31 -17.25
CA ALA A 432 8.64 8.57 -18.38
C ALA A 432 10.01 7.94 -18.04
N GLY A 433 10.88 8.69 -17.37
CA GLY A 433 12.18 8.21 -16.91
C GLY A 433 12.06 7.06 -15.91
N SER A 434 11.10 7.12 -14.99
CA SER A 434 10.87 6.08 -13.98
C SER A 434 10.35 4.78 -14.58
N ILE A 435 9.48 4.88 -15.59
CA ILE A 435 9.03 3.70 -16.36
C ILE A 435 10.20 3.10 -17.15
N THR A 436 10.98 3.94 -17.84
CA THR A 436 12.17 3.49 -18.59
C THR A 436 13.16 2.77 -17.67
N ALA A 437 13.49 3.38 -16.53
CA ALA A 437 14.39 2.80 -15.53
C ALA A 437 13.84 1.51 -14.91
N SER A 438 12.52 1.40 -14.74
CA SER A 438 11.88 0.15 -14.27
C SER A 438 12.06 -1.00 -15.25
N MET A 439 11.82 -0.74 -16.55
CA MET A 439 11.95 -1.76 -17.59
C MET A 439 13.42 -2.14 -17.81
N GLU A 440 14.34 -1.18 -17.80
CA GLU A 440 15.79 -1.44 -17.89
C GLU A 440 16.33 -2.23 -16.69
N ALA A 441 15.69 -2.09 -15.53
CA ALA A 441 16.00 -2.86 -14.32
C ALA A 441 15.41 -4.29 -14.33
N GLY A 442 14.70 -4.68 -15.39
CA GLY A 442 14.15 -6.03 -15.55
C GLY A 442 12.75 -6.24 -14.97
N ALA A 443 11.95 -5.18 -14.78
CA ALA A 443 10.54 -5.37 -14.45
C ALA A 443 9.79 -6.12 -15.56
N ASP A 444 8.90 -7.03 -15.16
CA ASP A 444 7.99 -7.76 -16.05
C ASP A 444 6.76 -6.92 -16.47
N GLY A 445 6.63 -5.71 -15.94
CA GLY A 445 5.58 -4.78 -16.31
C GLY A 445 5.48 -3.55 -15.42
N ILE A 446 4.51 -2.70 -15.75
CA ILE A 446 4.27 -1.40 -15.12
C ILE A 446 2.83 -1.36 -14.59
N LEU A 447 2.64 -0.82 -13.40
CA LEU A 447 1.34 -0.46 -12.87
C LEU A 447 1.29 1.02 -12.50
N LEU A 448 0.60 1.81 -13.33
CA LEU A 448 0.34 3.22 -13.08
C LEU A 448 -0.45 3.36 -11.77
N SER A 449 0.13 4.12 -10.85
CA SER A 449 -0.31 4.30 -9.46
C SER A 449 -0.39 5.82 -9.14
N ARG A 450 -1.07 6.28 -8.10
CA ARG A 450 -1.81 5.49 -7.11
C ARG A 450 -3.25 5.23 -7.56
N GLU A 451 -3.97 6.19 -8.11
CA GLU A 451 -5.30 5.99 -8.70
C GLU A 451 -5.49 6.88 -9.94
N PHE A 452 -6.27 6.41 -10.92
CA PHE A 452 -6.47 7.11 -12.20
C PHE A 452 -7.05 8.52 -12.06
N ASP A 453 -7.94 8.74 -11.10
CA ASP A 453 -8.58 10.03 -10.80
C ASP A 453 -7.61 11.08 -10.23
N GLU A 454 -6.39 10.67 -9.87
CA GLU A 454 -5.31 11.58 -9.47
C GLU A 454 -4.47 12.03 -10.69
N MET A 455 -4.47 11.24 -11.77
CA MET A 455 -3.50 11.36 -12.86
C MET A 455 -3.86 12.45 -13.87
N THR A 456 -2.89 13.29 -14.19
CA THR A 456 -3.03 14.31 -15.23
C THR A 456 -2.77 13.73 -16.62
N LEU A 457 -3.43 14.29 -17.64
CA LEU A 457 -3.25 13.86 -19.02
C LEU A 457 -1.78 13.92 -19.51
N PRO A 458 -1.00 14.99 -19.23
CA PRO A 458 0.41 15.03 -19.66
C PRO A 458 1.25 13.89 -19.06
N CYS A 459 1.00 13.52 -17.81
CA CYS A 459 1.69 12.39 -17.17
C CYS A 459 1.27 11.06 -17.78
N LEU A 460 -0.02 10.86 -18.09
CA LEU A 460 -0.52 9.67 -18.79
C LEU A 460 0.06 9.52 -20.20
N GLU A 461 0.16 10.62 -20.94
CA GLU A 461 0.77 10.64 -22.27
C GLU A 461 2.25 10.23 -22.21
N ALA A 462 3.01 10.84 -21.30
CA ALA A 462 4.42 10.51 -21.09
C ALA A 462 4.61 9.06 -20.64
N ALA A 463 3.73 8.57 -19.76
CA ALA A 463 3.74 7.17 -19.33
C ALA A 463 3.52 6.21 -20.50
N GLY A 464 2.50 6.45 -21.32
CA GLY A 464 2.20 5.63 -22.48
C GLY A 464 3.31 5.66 -23.54
N GLN A 465 3.94 6.81 -23.76
CA GLN A 465 5.11 6.92 -24.65
C GLN A 465 6.26 6.05 -24.16
N ALA A 466 6.58 6.09 -22.86
CA ALA A 466 7.63 5.27 -22.27
C ALA A 466 7.31 3.77 -22.34
N VAL A 467 6.07 3.37 -22.07
CA VAL A 467 5.61 1.97 -22.20
C VAL A 467 5.76 1.47 -23.64
N ARG A 468 5.33 2.27 -24.63
CA ARG A 468 5.48 1.92 -26.05
C ARG A 468 6.95 1.82 -26.46
N ALA A 469 7.79 2.75 -26.02
CA ALA A 469 9.22 2.72 -26.29
C ALA A 469 9.87 1.44 -25.72
N ALA A 470 9.51 1.04 -24.50
CA ALA A 470 10.00 -0.19 -23.88
C ALA A 470 9.54 -1.45 -24.63
N ALA A 471 8.31 -1.47 -25.16
CA ALA A 471 7.80 -2.60 -25.95
C ALA A 471 8.42 -2.72 -27.36
N SER A 472 9.17 -1.71 -27.81
CA SER A 472 9.84 -1.70 -29.11
C SER A 472 11.31 -2.11 -29.05
N ARG A 473 11.83 -2.35 -27.83
CA ARG A 473 13.17 -2.88 -27.58
C ARG A 473 13.09 -4.40 -27.48
#